data_AF-R5MCT0-F1
#
_entry.id   AF-R5MCT0-F1
#
_cell.length_a   1.000
_cell.length_b   1.000
_cell.length_c   1.000
_cell.angle_alpha   90.00
_cell.angle_beta   90.00
_cell.angle_gamma   90.00
#
_symmetry.space_group_name_H-M   'P 1'
#
loop_
_entity.id
_entity.type
_entity.pdbx_description
1 polymer ?
#
loop_
_entity_poly.entity_id
_entity_poly.type
_entity_poly.pdbx_seq_one_letter_code
_entity_poly.pdbx_strand_id
1 'polypeptide(L)'
;MYNCKKCGHALSSNSALCPNCGAMMDNRQLEIRKGLKNNNSAYMDRLDAIRSRNIMNKNEEKSNTNIIGYALFIVAVVLLIAFIIGVALIRR
;
A
#
# COMPACT_ATOMS: atom_id res chain seq x y z
N MET A 1 -34.41 -5.79 4.85
CA MET A 1 -33.63 -6.31 6.00
C MET A 1 -33.79 -7.81 6.05
N TYR A 2 -32.71 -8.56 6.24
CA TYR A 2 -32.72 -10.01 6.30
C TYR A 2 -32.52 -10.46 7.75
N ASN A 3 -33.41 -11.33 8.22
CA ASN A 3 -33.53 -11.72 9.62
C ASN A 3 -33.16 -13.19 9.80
N CYS A 4 -32.62 -13.52 10.97
CA CYS A 4 -32.20 -14.88 11.28
C CYS A 4 -33.41 -15.78 11.41
N LYS A 5 -33.45 -16.87 10.64
CA LYS A 5 -34.51 -17.88 10.76
C LYS A 5 -34.59 -18.55 12.13
N LYS A 6 -33.48 -18.57 12.90
CA LYS A 6 -33.43 -19.20 14.23
C LYS A 6 -33.89 -18.28 15.34
N CYS A 7 -33.54 -16.99 15.31
CA CYS A 7 -33.80 -16.08 16.44
C CYS A 7 -34.48 -14.75 16.05
N GLY A 8 -34.78 -14.53 14.77
CA GLY A 8 -35.42 -13.31 14.27
C GLY A 8 -34.53 -12.07 14.23
N HIS A 9 -33.32 -12.12 14.77
CA HIS A 9 -32.41 -10.97 14.82
C HIS A 9 -31.94 -10.55 13.42
N ALA A 10 -31.80 -9.26 13.19
CA ALA A 10 -31.28 -8.72 11.94
C ALA A 10 -29.82 -9.17 11.75
N LEU A 11 -29.49 -9.74 10.59
CA LEU A 11 -28.11 -10.17 10.33
C LEU A 11 -27.29 -9.03 9.71
N SER A 12 -26.01 -9.01 10.07
CA SER A 12 -24.99 -8.11 9.50
C SER A 12 -24.27 -8.80 8.34
N SER A 13 -23.88 -8.03 7.31
CA SER A 13 -23.33 -8.56 6.05
C SER A 13 -21.93 -9.14 6.20
N ASN A 14 -21.31 -8.94 7.36
CA ASN A 14 -19.91 -9.25 7.60
C ASN A 14 -19.65 -10.66 8.17
N SER A 15 -20.65 -11.41 8.64
CA SER A 15 -20.46 -12.74 9.23
C SER A 15 -21.40 -13.80 8.66
N ALA A 16 -20.90 -15.03 8.51
CA ALA A 16 -21.72 -16.19 8.13
C ALA A 16 -22.48 -16.80 9.34
N LEU A 17 -22.16 -16.34 10.55
CA LEU A 17 -22.84 -16.69 11.79
C LEU A 17 -23.67 -15.51 12.27
N CYS A 18 -24.85 -15.80 12.82
CA CYS A 18 -25.68 -14.80 13.48
C CYS A 18 -24.98 -14.28 14.74
N PRO A 19 -24.79 -12.95 14.88
CA PRO A 19 -24.11 -12.38 16.05
C PRO A 19 -24.89 -12.56 17.35
N ASN A 20 -26.21 -12.78 17.26
CA ASN A 20 -27.07 -12.90 18.43
C ASN A 20 -27.21 -14.34 18.95
N CYS A 21 -27.29 -15.34 18.06
CA CYS A 21 -27.54 -16.73 18.47
C CYS A 21 -26.46 -17.73 18.02
N GLY A 22 -25.43 -17.28 17.31
CA GLY A 22 -24.36 -18.15 16.80
C GLY A 22 -24.78 -19.14 15.71
N ALA A 23 -26.06 -19.15 15.29
CA ALA A 23 -26.51 -20.04 14.23
C ALA A 23 -25.87 -19.66 12.89
N MET A 24 -25.42 -20.68 12.14
CA MET A 24 -24.94 -20.50 10.76
C MET A 24 -26.10 -20.04 9.85
N MET A 25 -25.77 -19.16 8.91
CA MET A 25 -26.67 -18.75 7.85
C MET A 25 -27.07 -19.93 6.96
N ASP A 26 -28.32 -19.93 6.53
CA ASP A 26 -28.83 -20.88 5.53
C ASP A 26 -28.23 -20.61 4.14
N ASN A 27 -28.19 -21.63 3.27
CA ASN A 27 -27.69 -21.52 1.90
C ASN A 27 -28.32 -20.35 1.12
N ARG A 28 -29.63 -20.13 1.28
CA ARG A 28 -30.33 -19.00 0.63
C ARG A 28 -29.81 -17.64 1.14
N GLN A 29 -29.52 -17.54 2.43
CA GLN A 29 -28.98 -16.31 3.03
C GLN A 29 -27.53 -16.05 2.57
N LEU A 30 -26.74 -17.12 2.39
CA LEU A 30 -25.38 -17.03 1.84
C LEU A 30 -25.38 -16.62 0.36
N GLU A 31 -26.34 -17.09 -0.44
CA GLU A 31 -26.49 -16.69 -1.86
C GLU A 31 -26.84 -15.22 -2.01
N ILE A 32 -27.83 -14.73 -1.24
CA ILE A 32 -28.21 -13.31 -1.21
C ILE A 32 -27.00 -12.44 -0.82
N ARG A 33 -26.21 -12.88 0.18
CA ARG A 33 -24.96 -12.20 0.56
C ARG A 33 -23.93 -12.16 -0.58
N LYS A 34 -23.73 -13.27 -1.28
CA LYS A 34 -22.81 -13.33 -2.43
C LYS A 34 -23.23 -12.35 -3.52
N GLY A 35 -24.53 -12.23 -3.79
CA GLY A 35 -25.07 -11.24 -4.73
C GLY A 35 -24.81 -9.79 -4.31
N LEU A 36 -25.00 -9.45 -3.03
CA LEU A 36 -24.75 -8.11 -2.49
C LEU A 36 -23.26 -7.72 -2.52
N LYS A 37 -22.35 -8.67 -2.27
CA LYS A 37 -20.90 -8.43 -2.31
C LYS A 37 -20.44 -8.08 -3.74
N ASN A 38 -21.00 -8.73 -4.75
CA ASN A 38 -20.61 -8.53 -6.15
C ASN A 38 -20.95 -7.12 -6.65
N ASN A 39 -22.13 -6.59 -6.32
CA ASN A 39 -22.58 -5.27 -6.82
C ASN A 39 -21.71 -4.08 -6.36
N ASN A 40 -20.97 -4.23 -5.26
CA ASN A 40 -20.05 -3.20 -4.76
C ASN A 40 -18.63 -3.32 -5.35
N SER A 41 -18.39 -4.32 -6.20
CA SER A 41 -17.10 -4.56 -6.86
C SER A 41 -16.66 -3.36 -7.72
N ALA A 42 -17.58 -2.79 -8.52
CA ALA A 42 -17.24 -1.67 -9.40
C ALA A 42 -16.83 -0.39 -8.65
N TYR A 43 -17.36 -0.17 -7.43
CA TYR A 43 -16.94 0.93 -6.57
C TYR A 43 -15.57 0.66 -5.94
N MET A 44 -15.35 -0.57 -5.46
CA MET A 44 -14.08 -0.99 -4.87
C MET A 44 -12.93 -0.98 -5.90
N ASP A 45 -13.20 -1.37 -7.15
CA ASP A 45 -12.24 -1.33 -8.26
C ASP A 45 -11.74 0.10 -8.55
N ARG A 46 -12.66 1.09 -8.53
CA ARG A 46 -12.30 2.52 -8.66
C ARG A 46 -11.46 3.02 -7.48
N LEU A 47 -11.77 2.58 -6.26
CA LEU A 47 -11.00 2.93 -5.07
C LEU A 47 -9.58 2.34 -5.11
N ASP A 48 -9.43 1.10 -5.58
CA ASP A 48 -8.13 0.46 -5.73
C ASP A 48 -7.26 1.16 -6.79
N ALA A 49 -7.85 1.65 -7.88
CA ALA A 49 -7.15 2.48 -8.86
C ALA A 49 -6.68 3.83 -8.27
N ILE A 50 -7.47 4.48 -7.41
CA ILE A 50 -7.09 5.72 -6.71
C ILE A 50 -5.96 5.44 -5.70
N ARG A 51 -6.09 4.37 -4.91
CA ARG A 51 -5.06 3.94 -3.94
C ARG A 51 -3.73 3.65 -4.63
N SER A 52 -3.76 2.93 -5.75
CA SER A 52 -2.57 2.55 -6.51
C SER A 52 -1.83 3.77 -7.06
N ARG A 53 -2.56 4.78 -7.55
CA ARG A 53 -1.97 6.07 -7.97
C ARG A 53 -1.27 6.79 -6.82
N ASN A 54 -1.88 6.85 -5.64
CA ASN A 54 -1.27 7.49 -4.48
C ASN A 54 0.01 6.78 -3.99
N ILE A 55 0.07 5.44 -4.10
CA ILE A 55 1.26 4.67 -3.74
C ILE A 55 2.42 4.95 -4.71
N MET A 56 2.16 5.04 -6.02
CA MET A 56 3.18 5.33 -7.02
C MET A 56 3.79 6.73 -6.83
N ASN A 57 2.94 7.74 -6.63
CA ASN A 57 3.38 9.13 -6.46
C ASN A 57 4.32 9.30 -5.24
N LYS A 58 4.05 8.57 -4.16
CA LYS A 58 4.90 8.55 -2.95
C LYS A 58 6.30 7.98 -3.19
N ASN A 59 6.43 7.04 -4.12
CA ASN A 59 7.71 6.40 -4.41
C ASN A 59 8.61 7.25 -5.32
N GLU A 60 8.01 8.09 -6.17
CA GLU A 60 8.73 9.04 -7.04
C GLU A 60 9.30 10.24 -6.26
N GLU A 61 8.58 10.72 -5.24
CA GLU A 61 9.09 11.78 -4.34
C GLU A 61 10.32 11.33 -3.52
N LYS A 62 10.44 10.01 -3.27
CA LYS A 62 11.62 9.39 -2.68
C LYS A 62 12.72 9.10 -3.71
N SER A 63 12.86 9.95 -4.73
CA SER A 63 14.01 9.93 -5.64
C SER A 63 15.26 10.35 -4.86
N ASN A 64 16.21 9.43 -4.78
CA ASN A 64 17.39 9.46 -3.89
C ASN A 64 18.38 10.57 -4.26
N THR A 65 18.12 11.80 -3.83
CA THR A 65 19.04 12.95 -3.88
C THR A 65 20.38 12.70 -3.16
N ASN A 66 20.41 11.75 -2.22
CA ASN A 66 21.61 11.43 -1.43
C ASN A 66 22.73 10.79 -2.27
N ILE A 67 22.44 10.13 -3.39
CA ILE A 67 23.47 9.45 -4.21
C ILE A 67 24.33 10.46 -4.97
N ILE A 68 23.70 11.55 -5.45
CA ILE A 68 24.37 12.60 -6.22
C ILE A 68 25.34 13.38 -5.32
N GLY A 69 24.99 13.60 -4.05
CA GLY A 69 25.82 14.32 -3.09
C GLY A 69 27.15 13.63 -2.80
N TYR A 70 27.12 12.32 -2.52
CA TYR A 70 28.35 11.56 -2.27
C TYR A 70 29.26 11.47 -3.49
N ALA A 71 28.68 11.35 -4.70
CA ALA A 71 29.46 11.32 -5.93
C ALA A 71 30.27 12.61 -6.14
N LEU A 72 29.66 13.78 -5.91
CA LEU A 72 30.36 15.07 -6.01
C LEU A 72 31.44 15.25 -4.95
N PHE A 73 31.17 14.82 -3.71
CA PHE A 73 32.13 14.91 -2.62
C PHE A 73 33.39 14.07 -2.89
N ILE A 74 33.21 12.83 -3.36
CA ILE A 74 34.33 11.93 -3.68
C ILE A 74 35.22 12.52 -4.78
N VAL A 75 34.63 13.06 -5.85
CA VAL A 75 35.38 13.70 -6.95
C VAL A 75 36.21 14.88 -6.44
N ALA A 76 35.64 15.74 -5.58
CA ALA A 76 36.37 16.87 -5.00
C ALA A 76 37.57 16.42 -4.14
N VAL A 77 37.39 15.39 -3.30
CA VAL A 77 38.48 14.85 -2.47
C VAL A 77 39.60 14.26 -3.33
N VAL A 78 39.28 13.53 -4.38
CA VAL A 78 40.29 12.96 -5.30
C VAL A 78 41.10 14.06 -5.99
N LEU A 79 40.45 15.14 -6.44
CA LEU A 79 41.13 16.27 -7.05
C LEU A 79 42.07 17.00 -6.05
N LEU A 80 41.65 17.17 -4.79
CA LEU A 80 42.50 17.76 -3.76
C LEU A 80 43.73 16.91 -3.46
N ILE A 81 43.55 15.58 -3.34
CA ILE A 81 44.68 14.66 -3.11
C ILE A 81 45.67 14.71 -4.28
N ALA A 82 45.18 14.67 -5.52
CA ALA A 82 46.02 14.78 -6.71
C ALA A 82 46.80 16.10 -6.76
N PHE A 83 46.15 17.21 -6.39
CA PHE A 83 46.80 18.51 -6.31
C PHE A 83 47.91 18.55 -5.25
N ILE A 84 47.67 18.03 -4.05
CA ILE A 84 48.67 17.98 -2.97
C ILE A 84 49.88 17.15 -3.42
N ILE A 85 49.65 15.97 -4.01
CA ILE A 85 50.73 15.10 -4.51
C ILE A 85 51.51 15.81 -5.62
N GLY A 86 50.83 16.45 -6.57
CA GLY A 86 51.47 17.19 -7.66
C GLY A 86 52.35 18.33 -7.14
N VAL A 87 51.86 19.12 -6.18
CA VAL A 87 52.63 20.18 -5.55
C VAL A 87 53.82 19.61 -4.75
N ALA A 88 53.62 18.50 -4.04
CA ALA A 88 54.71 17.85 -3.28
C ALA A 88 55.81 17.31 -4.20
N LEU A 89 55.47 16.82 -5.39
CA LEU A 89 56.43 16.37 -6.40
C LEU A 89 57.17 17.54 -7.07
N ILE A 90 56.47 18.65 -7.33
CA ILE A 90 57.08 19.86 -7.93
C ILE A 90 58.02 20.57 -6.96
N ARG A 91 57.73 20.51 -5.66
CA ARG A 91 58.50 21.20 -4.62
C ARG A 91 59.66 20.37 -4.06
N ARG A 92 59.80 19.12 -4.50
CA ARG A 92 60.90 18.21 -4.15
C ARG A 92 61.96 18.24 -5.24
#